data_AF-A0A2M8BRW5-F1
#
_entry.id   AF-A0A2M8BRW5-F1
#
_cell.length_a   1.000
_cell.length_b   1.000
_cell.length_c   1.000
_cell.angle_alpha   90.00
_cell.angle_beta   90.00
_cell.angle_gamma   90.00
#
_symmetry.space_group_name_H-M   'P 1'
#
loop_
_entity.id
_entity.type
_entity.pdbx_description
1 polymer ?
#
loop_
_entity_poly.entity_id
_entity_poly.type
_entity_poly.pdbx_seq_one_letter_code
_entity_poly.pdbx_strand_id
1 'polypeptide(L)'
;MEAIEVAAWREALRIAGLAVGCRFNADHSDHAGPSLACPCGGLARYAGRRPKTFTSALGDLVLERAYFHCDKCRSGFCPRDRTLGLDGGSLSPHVLRMVGIVGARVSFEEGHGLLDELAGVGVSTKQVEREAERLGREIA
;
A
#
# COMPACT_ATOMS: atom_id res chain seq x y z
N MET A 1 27.59 -18.33 3.46
CA MET A 1 27.60 -17.15 2.58
C MET A 1 26.18 -16.64 2.42
N GLU A 2 25.28 -17.45 1.85
CA GLU A 2 23.84 -17.17 1.72
C GLU A 2 23.16 -16.63 2.99
N ALA A 3 23.33 -17.28 4.14
CA ALA A 3 22.72 -16.81 5.39
C ALA A 3 23.14 -15.38 5.80
N ILE A 4 24.38 -14.99 5.48
CA ILE A 4 24.89 -13.64 5.75
C ILE A 4 24.27 -12.64 4.76
N GLU A 5 24.16 -13.03 3.49
CA GLU A 5 23.57 -12.20 2.44
C GLU A 5 22.09 -11.92 2.71
N VAL A 6 21.31 -12.97 3.03
CA VAL A 6 19.88 -12.83 3.39
C VAL A 6 19.71 -11.95 4.62
N ALA A 7 20.54 -12.11 5.65
CA ALA A 7 20.50 -11.28 6.84
C ALA A 7 20.83 -9.81 6.54
N ALA A 8 21.89 -9.55 5.78
CA ALA A 8 22.29 -8.19 5.39
C ALA A 8 21.22 -7.52 4.51
N TRP A 9 20.63 -8.26 3.57
CA TRP A 9 19.56 -7.77 2.72
C TRP A 9 18.29 -7.42 3.52
N ARG A 10 17.84 -8.30 4.42
CA ARG A 10 16.68 -8.02 5.30
C ARG A 10 16.89 -6.77 6.15
N GLU A 11 18.08 -6.61 6.72
CA GLU A 11 18.41 -5.42 7.51
C GLU A 11 18.45 -4.15 6.66
N ALA A 12 19.03 -4.22 5.45
CA ALA A 12 19.03 -3.11 4.50
C ALA A 12 17.60 -2.69 4.12
N LEU A 13 16.71 -3.65 3.82
CA LEU A 13 15.30 -3.38 3.54
C LEU A 13 14.60 -2.74 4.74
N ARG A 14 14.86 -3.23 5.96
CA ARG A 14 14.30 -2.66 7.20
C ARG A 14 14.69 -1.19 7.38
N ILE A 15 15.98 -0.88 7.23
CA ILE A 15 16.49 0.50 7.33
C ILE A 15 15.87 1.39 6.24
N ALA A 16 15.80 0.89 4.99
CA ALA A 16 15.16 1.61 3.89
C ALA A 16 13.67 1.86 4.15
N GLY A 17 12.95 0.86 4.66
CA GLY A 17 11.54 0.97 5.04
C GLY A 17 11.31 2.04 6.11
N LEU A 18 12.16 2.08 7.14
CA LEU A 18 12.13 3.14 8.15
C LEU A 18 12.36 4.53 7.55
N ALA A 19 13.39 4.67 6.69
CA ALA A 19 13.70 5.95 6.06
C ALA A 19 12.54 6.46 5.17
N VAL A 20 11.95 5.56 4.37
CA VAL A 20 10.79 5.87 3.52
C VAL A 20 9.57 6.21 4.37
N GLY A 21 9.29 5.45 5.42
CA GLY A 21 8.20 5.73 6.37
C GLY A 21 8.34 7.10 7.04
N CYS A 22 9.53 7.44 7.53
CA CYS A 22 9.84 8.76 8.08
C CYS A 22 9.63 9.86 7.03
N ARG A 23 10.10 9.67 5.79
CA ARG A 23 9.92 10.64 4.72
C ARG A 23 8.45 10.85 4.37
N PHE A 24 7.67 9.77 4.30
CA PHE A 24 6.23 9.85 4.09
C PHE A 24 5.53 10.60 5.21
N ASN A 25 5.88 10.32 6.46
CA ASN A 25 5.16 10.89 7.60
C ASN A 25 5.64 12.29 7.98
N ALA A 26 6.81 12.73 7.50
CA ALA A 26 7.25 14.12 7.54
C ALA A 26 6.55 15.01 6.50
N ASP A 27 5.95 14.41 5.47
CA ASP A 27 5.16 15.11 4.45
C ASP A 27 3.70 15.28 4.92
N HIS A 28 3.30 16.54 5.09
CA HIS A 28 1.95 16.94 5.50
C HIS A 28 1.24 17.80 4.43
N SER A 29 1.76 17.80 3.19
CA SER A 29 1.18 18.54 2.06
C SER A 29 -0.23 18.08 1.67
N ASP A 30 -0.66 16.92 2.18
CA ASP A 30 -2.01 16.38 2.03
C ASP A 30 -3.08 17.12 2.84
N HIS A 31 -2.68 17.92 3.83
CA HIS A 31 -3.59 18.85 4.49
C HIS A 31 -3.76 20.11 3.63
N ALA A 32 -4.63 20.03 2.63
CA ALA A 32 -4.92 21.11 1.69
C ALA A 32 -5.97 22.13 2.20
N GLY A 33 -5.98 22.41 3.51
CA GLY A 33 -6.89 23.36 4.15
C GLY A 33 -8.02 22.72 4.97
N PRO A 34 -8.98 23.52 5.48
CA PRO A 34 -10.03 23.05 6.38
C PRO A 34 -11.05 22.14 5.71
N SER A 35 -11.11 22.18 4.37
CA SER A 35 -12.07 21.40 3.59
C SER A 35 -11.65 21.21 2.14
N LEU A 36 -12.11 20.12 1.53
CA LEU A 36 -11.89 19.79 0.12
C LEU A 36 -13.20 19.46 -0.59
N ALA A 37 -13.22 19.62 -1.92
CA ALA A 37 -14.34 19.18 -2.74
C ALA A 37 -14.50 17.67 -2.64
N CYS A 38 -15.72 17.22 -2.34
CA CYS A 38 -16.07 15.81 -2.30
C CYS A 38 -16.58 15.35 -3.68
N PRO A 39 -16.27 14.13 -4.15
CA PRO A 39 -16.80 13.59 -5.40
C PRO A 39 -18.34 13.59 -5.53
N CYS A 40 -19.07 13.64 -4.41
CA CYS A 40 -20.54 13.75 -4.41
C CYS A 40 -21.06 15.19 -4.69
N GLY A 41 -20.16 16.12 -5.01
CA GLY A 41 -20.45 17.55 -5.17
C GLY A 41 -20.66 18.30 -3.84
N GLY A 42 -20.36 17.67 -2.70
CA GLY A 42 -20.37 18.32 -1.38
C GLY A 42 -19.00 18.86 -0.98
N LEU A 43 -18.93 19.42 0.21
CA LEU A 43 -17.67 19.83 0.85
C LEU A 43 -17.32 18.81 1.95
N ALA A 44 -16.09 18.29 1.92
CA ALA A 44 -15.56 17.39 2.94
C ALA A 44 -14.66 18.17 3.88
N ARG A 45 -14.94 18.14 5.19
CA ARG A 45 -14.14 18.83 6.21
C ARG A 45 -12.98 17.98 6.66
N TYR A 46 -11.86 18.62 6.98
CA TYR A 46 -10.74 17.94 7.63
C TYR A 46 -11.19 17.37 8.98
N ALA A 47 -10.86 16.10 9.22
CA ALA A 47 -11.30 15.33 10.37
C ALA A 47 -10.14 14.59 11.06
N GLY A 48 -8.94 15.19 11.00
CA GLY A 48 -7.72 14.66 11.62
C GLY A 48 -6.88 13.80 10.67
N ARG A 49 -5.85 13.16 11.22
CA ARG A 49 -5.04 12.16 10.50
C ARG A 49 -5.49 10.75 10.86
N ARG A 50 -5.34 9.83 9.90
CA ARG A 50 -5.64 8.40 10.07
C ARG A 50 -4.43 7.59 9.63
N PRO A 51 -3.96 6.61 10.42
CA PRO A 51 -2.94 5.68 9.96
C PRO A 51 -3.49 4.78 8.86
N LYS A 52 -2.59 4.31 7.98
CA LYS A 52 -2.82 3.17 7.10
C LYS A 52 -1.56 2.33 7.03
N THR A 53 -1.70 1.06 7.39
CA THR A 53 -0.64 0.05 7.19
C THR A 53 -0.80 -0.57 5.81
N PHE A 54 0.31 -0.73 5.09
CA PHE A 54 0.34 -1.41 3.79
C PHE A 54 1.67 -2.14 3.61
N THR A 55 1.62 -3.25 2.87
CA THR A 55 2.80 -4.05 2.54
C THR A 55 3.49 -3.47 1.31
N SER A 56 4.79 -3.25 1.43
CA SER A 56 5.66 -2.77 0.37
C SER A 56 6.82 -3.75 0.13
N ALA A 57 7.62 -3.52 -0.90
CA ALA A 57 8.86 -4.28 -1.12
C ALA A 57 9.95 -4.00 -0.07
N LEU A 58 9.76 -2.99 0.79
CA LEU A 58 10.64 -2.66 1.90
C LEU A 58 10.10 -3.21 3.24
N GLY A 59 9.07 -4.07 3.19
CA GLY A 59 8.29 -4.50 4.34
C GLY A 59 7.03 -3.67 4.58
N ASP A 60 6.39 -3.88 5.72
CA ASP A 60 5.18 -3.16 6.12
C ASP A 60 5.49 -1.72 6.51
N LEU A 61 4.74 -0.78 5.95
CA LEU A 61 4.87 0.65 6.20
C LEU A 61 3.58 1.21 6.78
N VAL A 62 3.71 2.21 7.65
CA VAL A 62 2.59 2.97 8.21
C VAL A 62 2.60 4.38 7.66
N LEU A 63 1.49 4.79 7.06
CA LEU A 63 1.25 6.11 6.49
C LEU A 63 0.26 6.91 7.34
N GLU A 64 0.71 8.03 7.89
CA GLU A 64 -0.16 9.02 8.52
C GLU A 64 -0.68 10.01 7.48
N ARG A 65 -2.00 10.01 7.27
CA ARG A 65 -2.65 10.71 6.16
C ARG A 65 -3.82 11.56 6.64
N ALA A 66 -3.96 12.76 6.08
CA ALA A 66 -5.08 13.66 6.34
C ALA A 66 -6.38 13.02 5.86
N TYR A 67 -7.37 12.98 6.73
CA TYR A 67 -8.68 12.40 6.48
C TYR A 67 -9.72 13.51 6.37
N PHE A 68 -10.52 13.44 5.30
CA PHE A 68 -11.61 14.37 5.05
C PHE A 68 -12.93 13.63 5.07
N HIS A 69 -13.92 14.16 5.80
CA HIS A 69 -15.26 13.58 5.93
C HIS A 69 -16.30 14.52 5.32
N CYS A 70 -17.18 14.00 4.46
CA CYS A 70 -18.28 14.76 3.90
C CYS A 70 -19.59 14.40 4.60
N ASP A 71 -20.20 15.38 5.26
CA ASP A 71 -21.45 15.17 5.99
C ASP A 71 -22.64 14.91 5.04
N LYS A 72 -22.54 15.32 3.76
CA LYS A 72 -23.58 15.10 2.74
C LYS A 72 -23.69 13.63 2.32
N CYS A 73 -22.58 12.99 1.94
CA CYS A 73 -22.57 11.58 1.51
C CYS A 73 -22.15 10.61 2.62
N ARG A 74 -21.82 11.11 3.82
CA ARG A 74 -21.36 10.33 4.98
C ARG A 74 -20.15 9.44 4.66
N SER A 75 -19.35 9.86 3.69
CA SER A 75 -18.15 9.16 3.24
C SER A 75 -16.93 10.04 3.48
N GLY A 76 -15.76 9.42 3.59
CA GLY A 76 -14.51 10.14 3.70
C GLY A 76 -13.44 9.57 2.80
N PHE A 77 -12.38 10.35 2.61
CA PHE A 77 -11.24 9.98 1.79
C PHE A 77 -9.96 10.57 2.36
N CYS A 78 -8.83 9.98 1.97
CA CYS A 78 -7.52 10.53 2.26
C CYS A 78 -6.83 10.84 0.92
N PRO A 79 -6.50 12.11 0.62
CA PRO A 79 -5.88 12.49 -0.66
C PRO A 79 -4.64 11.67 -1.01
N ARG A 80 -3.83 11.30 -0.01
CA ARG A 80 -2.59 10.52 -0.22
C ARG A 80 -2.83 9.12 -0.74
N ASP A 81 -3.99 8.51 -0.50
CA ASP A 81 -4.24 7.16 -1.02
C ASP A 81 -4.22 7.18 -2.54
N ARG A 82 -4.81 8.20 -3.17
CA ARG A 82 -4.78 8.36 -4.63
C ARG A 82 -3.38 8.68 -5.12
N THR A 83 -2.74 9.67 -4.50
CA THR A 83 -1.39 10.12 -4.92
C THR A 83 -0.35 9.01 -4.84
N LEU A 84 -0.47 8.11 -3.87
CA LEU A 84 0.46 6.99 -3.67
C LEU A 84 -0.05 5.65 -4.25
N GLY A 85 -1.21 5.63 -4.90
CA GLY A 85 -1.79 4.42 -5.48
C GLY A 85 -2.23 3.37 -4.44
N LEU A 86 -2.64 3.81 -3.25
CA LEU A 86 -3.12 2.98 -2.14
C LEU A 86 -4.66 2.91 -2.04
N ASP A 87 -5.40 3.56 -2.92
CA ASP A 87 -6.88 3.58 -2.92
C ASP A 87 -7.49 2.16 -2.97
N GLY A 88 -6.81 1.21 -3.63
CA GLY A 88 -7.34 -0.13 -3.93
C GLY A 88 -7.06 -1.22 -2.90
N GLY A 89 -6.35 -0.93 -1.80
CA GLY A 89 -6.06 -1.96 -0.79
C GLY A 89 -4.91 -1.64 0.16
N SER A 90 -4.29 -2.70 0.68
CA SER A 90 -3.18 -2.67 1.63
C SER A 90 -1.86 -3.11 1.01
N LEU A 91 -1.74 -3.10 -0.32
CA LEU A 91 -0.51 -3.40 -1.05
C LEU A 91 -0.02 -2.15 -1.78
N SER A 92 1.29 -1.91 -1.76
CA SER A 92 1.88 -0.88 -2.59
C SER A 92 1.71 -1.21 -4.08
N PRO A 93 1.71 -0.21 -4.98
CA PRO A 93 1.63 -0.45 -6.42
C PRO A 93 2.71 -1.39 -6.96
N HIS A 94 3.91 -1.38 -6.36
CA HIS A 94 4.98 -2.28 -6.74
C HIS A 94 4.68 -3.73 -6.34
N VAL A 95 4.20 -3.96 -5.10
CA VAL A 95 3.83 -5.31 -4.64
C VAL A 95 2.63 -5.84 -5.43
N LEU A 96 1.64 -5.01 -5.74
CA LEU A 96 0.52 -5.40 -6.62
C LEU A 96 1.00 -5.89 -7.99
N ARG A 97 1.98 -5.22 -8.58
CA ARG A 97 2.58 -5.66 -9.85
C ARG A 97 3.25 -7.02 -9.71
N MET A 98 3.99 -7.25 -8.62
CA MET A 98 4.62 -8.55 -8.37
C MET A 98 3.58 -9.65 -8.21
N VAL A 99 2.50 -9.40 -7.46
CA VAL A 99 1.36 -10.32 -7.31
C VAL A 99 0.75 -10.69 -8.66
N GLY A 100 0.51 -9.69 -9.53
CA GLY A 100 -0.01 -9.97 -10.88
C GLY A 100 0.96 -10.81 -11.73
N ILE A 101 2.27 -10.60 -11.59
CA ILE A 101 3.29 -11.38 -12.31
C ILE A 101 3.29 -12.85 -11.88
N VAL A 102 3.27 -13.12 -10.57
CA VAL A 102 3.29 -14.50 -10.03
C VAL A 102 1.95 -15.19 -10.24
N GLY A 103 0.84 -14.50 -10.00
CA GLY A 103 -0.52 -15.05 -10.17
C GLY A 103 -0.87 -15.42 -11.62
N ALA A 104 -0.15 -14.87 -12.60
CA ALA A 104 -0.30 -15.23 -14.01
C ALA A 104 0.61 -16.40 -14.45
N ARG A 105 1.53 -16.87 -13.61
CA ARG A 105 2.60 -17.82 -14.01
C ARG A 105 2.61 -19.11 -13.22
N VAL A 106 2.26 -19.06 -11.95
CA VAL A 106 2.36 -20.17 -11.01
C VAL A 106 1.08 -20.27 -10.18
N SER A 107 0.93 -21.34 -9.40
CA SER A 107 -0.15 -21.40 -8.41
C SER A 107 -0.02 -20.28 -7.38
N PHE A 108 -1.12 -19.89 -6.72
CA PHE A 108 -1.07 -18.84 -5.70
C PHE A 108 -0.20 -19.22 -4.50
N GLU A 109 -0.11 -20.51 -4.17
CA GLU A 109 0.75 -21.03 -3.10
C GLU A 109 2.23 -20.87 -3.45
N GLU A 110 2.63 -21.30 -4.65
CA GLU A 110 3.99 -21.08 -5.15
C GLU A 110 4.30 -19.59 -5.30
N GLY A 111 3.33 -18.79 -5.77
CA GLY A 111 3.47 -17.35 -5.92
C GLY A 111 3.74 -16.64 -4.59
N HIS A 112 3.05 -17.02 -3.51
CA HIS A 112 3.35 -16.54 -2.16
C HIS A 112 4.78 -16.88 -1.75
N GLY A 113 5.21 -18.14 -1.93
CA GLY A 113 6.57 -18.58 -1.59
C GLY A 113 7.65 -17.79 -2.35
N LEU A 114 7.47 -17.58 -3.65
CA LEU A 114 8.40 -16.80 -4.48
C LEU A 114 8.50 -15.33 -4.06
N LEU A 115 7.38 -14.72 -3.64
CA LEU A 115 7.40 -13.33 -3.15
C LEU A 115 8.17 -13.19 -1.83
N ASP A 116 8.05 -14.18 -0.94
CA ASP A 116 8.81 -14.19 0.32
C ASP A 116 10.30 -14.46 0.07
N GLU A 117 10.62 -15.49 -0.72
CA GLU A 117 12.00 -15.93 -0.95
C GLU A 117 12.82 -14.90 -1.76
N LEU A 118 12.26 -14.39 -2.87
CA LEU A 118 13.01 -13.54 -3.80
C LEU A 118 12.92 -12.05 -3.46
N ALA A 119 11.89 -11.63 -2.74
CA ALA A 119 11.63 -10.22 -2.47
C ALA A 119 11.39 -9.87 -1.00
N GLY A 120 11.28 -10.87 -0.11
CA GLY A 120 11.05 -10.64 1.32
C GLY A 120 9.67 -10.07 1.58
N VAL A 121 8.73 -10.32 0.66
CA VAL A 121 7.39 -9.74 0.66
C VAL A 121 6.41 -10.77 1.22
N GLY A 122 6.07 -10.61 2.51
CA GLY A 122 5.11 -11.47 3.21
C GLY A 122 3.66 -11.19 2.81
N VAL A 123 3.20 -11.76 1.70
CA VAL A 123 1.80 -11.64 1.24
C VAL A 123 1.17 -13.03 1.20
N SER A 124 0.17 -13.30 2.04
CA SER A 124 -0.46 -14.63 2.13
C SER A 124 -1.02 -15.13 0.78
N THR A 125 -1.06 -16.45 0.60
CA THR A 125 -1.66 -17.12 -0.58
C THR A 125 -3.04 -16.55 -0.95
N LYS A 126 -3.93 -16.38 0.04
CA LYS A 126 -5.28 -15.82 -0.18
C LYS A 126 -5.26 -14.37 -0.67
N GLN A 127 -4.26 -13.60 -0.22
CA GLN A 127 -4.09 -12.22 -0.67
C GLN A 127 -3.49 -12.17 -2.07
N VAL A 128 -2.57 -13.09 -2.42
CA VAL A 128 -2.09 -13.25 -3.80
C VAL A 128 -3.26 -13.57 -4.73
N GLU A 129 -4.08 -14.58 -4.38
CA GLU A 129 -5.28 -14.98 -5.13
C GLU A 129 -6.22 -13.79 -5.35
N ARG A 130 -6.70 -13.16 -4.26
CA ARG A 130 -7.68 -12.07 -4.34
C ARG A 130 -7.21 -10.90 -5.20
N GLU A 131 -5.96 -10.50 -5.04
CA GLU A 131 -5.41 -9.34 -5.75
C GLU A 131 -5.07 -9.68 -7.20
N ALA A 132 -4.58 -10.90 -7.49
CA ALA A 132 -4.36 -11.36 -8.86
C ALA A 132 -5.68 -11.45 -9.64
N GLU A 133 -6.75 -11.99 -9.03
CA GLU A 133 -8.08 -12.02 -9.65
C GLU A 133 -8.65 -10.61 -9.85
N ARG A 134 -8.45 -9.71 -8.88
CA ARG A 134 -8.86 -8.30 -9.00
C ARG A 134 -8.18 -7.64 -10.20
N LEU A 135 -6.87 -7.83 -10.34
CA LEU A 135 -6.11 -7.33 -11.49
C LEU A 135 -6.60 -7.93 -12.81
N GLY A 136 -6.92 -9.24 -12.83
CA GLY A 136 -7.47 -9.89 -14.01
C GLY A 136 -8.81 -9.29 -14.47
N ARG A 137 -9.69 -8.92 -13.53
CA ARG A 137 -10.97 -8.25 -13.82
C ARG A 137 -10.82 -6.81 -14.32
N GLU A 138 -9.70 -6.14 -14.05
CA GLU A 138 -9.45 -4.76 -14.51
C GLU A 138 -8.93 -4.70 -15.95
N ILE A 139 -8.40 -5.81 -16.47
CA ILE A 139 -7.83 -5.90 -17.82
C ILE A 139 -8.81 -6.50 -18.84
N ALA A 140 -9.74 -7.35 -18.38
CA ALA A 140 -10.77 -7.98 -19.21
C ALA A 140 -11.86 -6.99 -19.66
#